data_AF-A0A958AQB0-F1
#
_entry.id   AF-A0A958AQB0-F1
#
_cell.length_a   1.000
_cell.length_b   1.000
_cell.length_c   1.000
_cell.angle_alpha   90.00
_cell.angle_beta   90.00
_cell.angle_gamma   90.00
#
_symmetry.space_group_name_H-M   'P 1'
#
loop_
_entity.id
_entity.type
_entity.pdbx_description
1 polymer ?
#
loop_
_entity_poly.entity_id
_entity_poly.type
_entity_poly.pdbx_seq_one_letter_code
_entity_poly.pdbx_strand_id
1 'polypeptide(L)'
;RFLTADHLREALMMFQQGNMMGTASQMPISAVVGSPVQGKSGSAQKRGATPARKSASGSGIDMIMILLGLLAIVAVLGLVPLFVALYNAYQPGVNSSAAGELPAGQVRMPDLVGLEESTARSALENMGLILEVEGEEPHPTWPAFTITEQSILPGAAVAEGSVVNVMLSQGPPLIEVPDARGMRYEEAEQQIQSLDLVVQKYEDWSTETPGVVVLQDPPPNSLVANRTLVTLVVSSGARSPVGANLGGQIALNAYELPRLQYRPGEAVSITFFWQAITPPADNYDLFIRLTTPEGGIVSEIESPPQNGSALTSDWQVGQTIIDPYQLPIPQTTVAGDYEIRVGFFNPATNTRLPITEAGRAEADDLGSLVLRTIQVVR
;
A
#
# COMPACT_ATOMS: atom_id res chain seq x y z
N ARG A 1 8.83 10.08 -6.62
CA ARG A 1 8.69 11.42 -5.97
C ARG A 1 7.25 11.84 -6.13
N PHE A 2 6.55 12.09 -5.04
CA PHE A 2 5.10 12.20 -5.03
C PHE A 2 4.68 13.63 -4.61
N LEU A 3 4.14 14.43 -5.55
CA LEU A 3 3.39 15.70 -5.34
C LEU A 3 2.00 15.76 -6.06
N THR A 4 0.96 15.15 -5.50
CA THR A 4 -0.45 14.99 -5.92
C THR A 4 -0.95 13.78 -6.73
N ALA A 5 -2.10 13.19 -6.42
CA ALA A 5 -3.25 13.90 -5.87
C ALA A 5 -3.12 14.35 -4.39
N ASP A 6 -3.35 13.49 -3.40
CA ASP A 6 -3.18 13.96 -2.02
C ASP A 6 -2.67 12.90 -1.03
N HIS A 7 -1.83 11.93 -1.37
CA HIS A 7 -1.01 11.64 -2.53
C HIS A 7 -0.09 10.48 -2.17
N LEU A 8 -0.41 9.24 -2.56
CA LEU A 8 0.25 8.05 -1.97
C LEU A 8 0.23 8.09 -0.41
N ARG A 9 -0.52 9.02 0.19
CA ARG A 9 -0.06 9.80 1.36
C ARG A 9 -0.33 9.05 2.63
N GLU A 10 -1.50 8.42 2.68
CA GLU A 10 -1.85 7.51 3.75
C GLU A 10 -1.20 6.13 3.60
N ALA A 11 -0.75 5.74 2.41
CA ALA A 11 -0.14 4.43 2.22
C ALA A 11 1.32 4.37 2.71
N LEU A 12 2.01 5.51 2.78
CA LEU A 12 3.17 5.66 3.66
C LEU A 12 2.78 5.66 5.15
N MET A 13 1.58 6.13 5.51
CA MET A 13 1.09 6.09 6.91
C MET A 13 0.78 4.66 7.39
N MET A 14 0.54 3.68 6.52
CA MET A 14 0.28 2.29 6.94
C MET A 14 1.52 1.39 7.01
N PHE A 15 2.63 1.71 6.33
CA PHE A 15 3.92 1.07 6.66
C PHE A 15 4.31 1.29 8.15
N GLN A 16 3.80 2.39 8.75
CA GLN A 16 4.00 2.77 10.14
C GLN A 16 3.22 1.94 11.19
N GLN A 17 2.18 1.16 10.83
CA GLN A 17 1.49 0.31 11.82
C GLN A 17 2.00 -1.15 11.86
N GLY A 18 2.84 -1.57 10.91
CA GLY A 18 3.24 -2.99 10.77
C GLY A 18 4.68 -3.37 11.12
N ASN A 19 5.65 -2.45 11.18
CA ASN A 19 7.07 -2.80 11.34
C ASN A 19 7.77 -2.00 12.47
N MET A 20 7.41 -2.29 13.72
CA MET A 20 8.34 -2.19 14.85
C MET A 20 8.28 -3.46 15.68
N MET A 21 9.17 -4.42 15.36
CA MET A 21 10.13 -5.11 16.27
C MET A 21 10.69 -6.36 15.55
N GLY A 22 11.97 -6.48 15.21
CA GLY A 22 13.10 -5.57 15.46
C GLY A 22 14.49 -6.06 15.01
N THR A 23 15.49 -5.30 15.49
CA THR A 23 16.96 -5.53 15.59
C THR A 23 17.81 -5.48 14.30
N ALA A 24 19.03 -4.91 14.22
CA ALA A 24 19.85 -4.01 15.05
C ALA A 24 21.15 -3.59 14.28
N SER A 25 21.75 -2.44 14.67
CA SER A 25 23.18 -2.01 14.53
C SER A 25 23.70 -1.58 13.14
N GLN A 26 24.50 -0.50 12.96
CA GLN A 26 25.70 -0.05 13.69
C GLN A 26 25.95 1.48 13.65
N MET A 27 26.78 1.96 14.60
CA MET A 27 27.15 3.36 14.95
C MET A 27 28.23 3.99 14.02
N PRO A 28 28.71 5.26 14.24
CA PRO A 28 29.71 5.54 15.29
C PRO A 28 29.60 6.87 16.11
N ILE A 29 29.94 6.74 17.40
CA ILE A 29 30.88 7.52 18.25
C ILE A 29 30.79 9.06 18.33
N SER A 30 30.41 9.59 19.51
CA SER A 30 31.32 10.40 20.38
C SER A 30 30.72 10.72 21.75
N ALA A 31 31.62 10.85 22.71
CA ALA A 31 31.44 10.82 24.16
C ALA A 31 30.92 12.13 24.81
N VAL A 32 30.41 12.04 26.04
CA VAL A 32 31.02 12.61 27.27
C VAL A 32 30.04 12.53 28.48
N VAL A 33 30.48 11.76 29.49
CA VAL A 33 30.44 11.93 30.97
C VAL A 33 29.17 12.40 31.71
N GLY A 34 28.73 11.58 32.68
CA GLY A 34 28.01 12.04 33.89
C GLY A 34 27.21 10.95 34.62
N SER A 35 27.80 10.31 35.63
CA SER A 35 27.16 9.34 36.55
C SER A 35 26.45 10.04 37.75
N PRO A 36 26.00 9.34 38.82
CA PRO A 36 24.70 8.65 38.99
C PRO A 36 23.95 9.13 40.27
N VAL A 37 22.74 8.64 40.62
CA VAL A 37 22.28 8.40 42.03
C VAL A 37 21.05 7.48 42.10
N GLN A 38 21.08 6.58 43.10
CA GLN A 38 20.15 5.54 43.54
C GLN A 38 18.84 6.03 44.21
N GLY A 39 17.84 5.14 44.33
CA GLY A 39 16.78 5.28 45.34
C GLY A 39 15.66 4.21 45.39
N LYS A 40 15.97 3.03 45.95
CA LYS A 40 15.16 2.11 46.81
C LYS A 40 13.61 2.23 46.84
N SER A 41 12.87 1.16 46.52
CA SER A 41 12.43 0.03 47.40
C SER A 41 11.15 0.27 48.21
N GLY A 42 10.17 -0.63 48.07
CA GLY A 42 8.99 -0.71 48.94
C GLY A 42 8.07 -1.90 48.63
N SER A 43 8.27 -3.00 49.33
CA SER A 43 7.52 -4.27 49.31
C SER A 43 6.21 -4.24 50.11
N ALA A 44 5.20 -5.05 49.75
CA ALA A 44 4.30 -5.68 50.71
C ALA A 44 3.56 -6.91 50.11
N GLN A 45 3.41 -7.95 50.94
CA GLN A 45 3.06 -9.33 50.62
C GLN A 45 1.91 -9.81 51.53
N LYS A 46 0.97 -10.64 51.01
CA LYS A 46 0.15 -11.64 51.75
C LYS A 46 -0.67 -12.46 50.71
N ARG A 47 -0.42 -13.74 50.42
CA ARG A 47 -0.57 -15.04 51.14
C ARG A 47 -2.00 -15.59 51.27
N GLY A 48 -2.23 -16.69 50.54
CA GLY A 48 -2.98 -17.92 50.91
C GLY A 48 -4.36 -18.10 50.24
N ALA A 49 -4.86 -19.28 49.85
CA ALA A 49 -4.35 -20.61 49.52
C ALA A 49 -5.52 -21.42 48.85
N THR A 50 -5.15 -22.34 47.95
CA THR A 50 -5.84 -23.31 47.05
C THR A 50 -6.78 -24.32 47.79
N PRO A 51 -7.61 -25.24 47.18
CA PRO A 51 -7.49 -25.83 45.84
C PRO A 51 -8.72 -26.32 45.01
N ALA A 52 -8.40 -26.58 43.73
CA ALA A 52 -8.79 -27.68 42.83
C ALA A 52 -10.27 -27.97 42.45
N ARG A 53 -10.52 -27.90 41.13
CA ARG A 53 -11.33 -28.91 40.41
C ARG A 53 -10.71 -29.16 39.02
N LYS A 54 -10.28 -30.41 38.77
CA LYS A 54 -9.82 -30.93 37.48
C LYS A 54 -11.03 -31.22 36.58
N SER A 55 -10.91 -30.90 35.29
CA SER A 55 -11.59 -31.58 34.20
C SER A 55 -10.74 -31.39 32.94
N ALA A 56 -10.08 -32.45 32.51
CA ALA A 56 -9.30 -32.54 31.29
C ALA A 56 -10.22 -32.73 30.08
N SER A 57 -9.86 -32.19 28.91
CA SER A 57 -10.03 -32.89 27.62
C SER A 57 -9.36 -32.11 26.49
N GLY A 58 -8.38 -32.76 25.83
CA GLY A 58 -8.19 -32.65 24.39
C GLY A 58 -7.35 -31.50 23.83
N SER A 59 -6.04 -31.47 24.13
CA SER A 59 -5.05 -30.93 23.18
C SER A 59 -4.99 -31.89 21.99
N GLY A 60 -5.84 -31.61 20.99
CA GLY A 60 -5.87 -32.28 19.69
C GLY A 60 -5.27 -31.39 18.60
N ILE A 61 -4.24 -30.62 18.95
CA ILE A 61 -3.36 -29.90 18.03
C ILE A 61 -1.95 -30.01 18.64
N ASP A 62 -1.03 -30.83 18.16
CA ASP A 62 -1.14 -31.93 17.20
C ASP A 62 0.12 -32.79 17.43
N MET A 63 -0.04 -34.00 17.95
CA MET A 63 1.06 -34.98 18.01
C MET A 63 1.67 -35.16 16.60
N ILE A 64 0.85 -34.96 15.56
CA ILE A 64 1.23 -34.91 14.15
C ILE A 64 2.15 -33.72 13.84
N MET A 65 1.94 -32.52 14.38
CA MET A 65 2.83 -31.37 14.16
C MET A 65 4.16 -31.54 14.88
N ILE A 66 4.16 -32.18 16.06
CA ILE A 66 5.41 -32.52 16.76
C ILE A 66 6.15 -33.64 16.02
N LEU A 67 5.44 -34.64 15.49
CA LEU A 67 6.03 -35.70 14.65
C LEU A 67 6.51 -35.16 13.31
N LEU A 68 5.81 -34.21 12.68
CA LEU A 68 6.24 -33.54 11.45
C LEU A 68 7.42 -32.61 11.71
N GLY A 69 7.45 -31.92 12.85
CA GLY A 69 8.61 -31.14 13.28
C GLY A 69 9.83 -32.01 13.55
N LEU A 70 9.66 -33.15 14.25
CA LEU A 70 10.72 -34.14 14.46
C LEU A 70 11.14 -34.82 13.16
N LEU A 71 10.20 -35.15 12.27
CA LEU A 71 10.47 -35.72 10.95
C LEU A 71 11.20 -34.71 10.06
N ALA A 72 10.83 -33.42 10.11
CA ALA A 72 11.53 -32.35 9.41
C ALA A 72 12.92 -32.14 9.99
N ILE A 73 13.11 -32.23 11.31
CA ILE A 73 14.42 -32.15 11.95
C ILE A 73 15.26 -33.39 11.61
N VAL A 74 14.70 -34.59 11.56
CA VAL A 74 15.40 -35.83 11.15
C VAL A 74 15.67 -35.83 9.64
N ALA A 75 14.78 -35.24 8.84
CA ALA A 75 14.98 -35.02 7.42
C ALA A 75 16.06 -33.95 7.20
N VAL A 76 16.14 -32.89 7.99
CA VAL A 76 17.24 -31.90 7.90
C VAL A 76 18.54 -32.52 8.44
N LEU A 77 18.53 -33.21 9.57
CA LEU A 77 19.69 -33.91 10.13
C LEU A 77 20.09 -35.17 9.35
N GLY A 78 19.27 -35.64 8.43
CA GLY A 78 19.54 -36.78 7.55
C GLY A 78 19.90 -36.31 6.15
N LEU A 79 19.03 -35.52 5.51
CA LEU A 79 19.22 -34.94 4.18
C LEU A 79 20.28 -33.87 4.15
N VAL A 80 20.54 -33.06 5.18
CA VAL A 80 21.66 -32.10 5.12
C VAL A 80 23.00 -32.83 5.16
N PRO A 81 23.29 -33.77 6.07
CA PRO A 81 24.53 -34.53 6.00
C PRO A 81 24.56 -35.54 4.84
N LEU A 82 23.41 -36.05 4.36
CA LEU A 82 23.35 -36.86 3.13
C LEU A 82 23.56 -36.01 1.88
N PHE A 83 23.03 -34.78 1.84
CA PHE A 83 23.28 -33.80 0.80
C PHE A 83 24.73 -33.34 0.86
N VAL A 84 25.31 -33.10 2.03
CA VAL A 84 26.74 -32.84 2.20
C VAL A 84 27.57 -34.06 1.78
N ALA A 85 27.14 -35.27 2.09
CA ALA A 85 27.82 -36.50 1.68
C ALA A 85 27.70 -36.74 0.16
N LEU A 86 26.54 -36.47 -0.44
CA LEU A 86 26.32 -36.53 -1.90
C LEU A 86 27.05 -35.39 -2.61
N TYR A 87 27.04 -34.18 -2.07
CA TYR A 87 27.78 -33.03 -2.57
C TYR A 87 29.29 -33.30 -2.52
N ASN A 88 29.78 -33.88 -1.41
CA ASN A 88 31.18 -34.30 -1.27
C ASN A 88 31.53 -35.56 -2.10
N ALA A 89 30.57 -36.44 -2.39
CA ALA A 89 30.78 -37.65 -3.20
C ALA A 89 30.59 -37.42 -4.71
N TYR A 90 29.84 -36.38 -5.09
CA TYR A 90 29.63 -35.93 -6.47
C TYR A 90 30.62 -34.83 -6.88
N GLN A 91 31.33 -34.22 -5.92
CA GLN A 91 32.67 -33.72 -6.15
C GLN A 91 33.55 -34.92 -6.53
N PRO A 92 34.09 -35.03 -7.75
CA PRO A 92 35.12 -36.02 -8.02
C PRO A 92 36.22 -35.72 -7.03
N GLY A 93 36.51 -36.68 -6.13
CA GLY A 93 37.33 -36.43 -4.95
C GLY A 93 38.51 -35.53 -5.27
N VAL A 94 38.46 -34.29 -4.78
CA VAL A 94 39.67 -33.49 -4.60
C VAL A 94 40.43 -34.18 -3.48
N ASN A 95 41.09 -35.27 -3.83
CA ASN A 95 42.22 -35.77 -3.09
C ASN A 95 43.11 -34.54 -2.84
N SER A 96 43.03 -34.00 -1.63
CA SER A 96 43.95 -33.01 -1.12
C SER A 96 45.27 -33.73 -0.86
N SER A 97 45.91 -34.13 -1.97
CA SER A 97 47.24 -34.70 -2.04
C SER A 97 47.76 -34.52 -3.47
N ALA A 98 47.78 -33.26 -3.91
CA ALA A 98 48.69 -32.78 -4.94
C ALA A 98 49.04 -31.32 -4.64
N ALA A 99 49.64 -31.09 -3.47
CA ALA A 99 50.66 -30.05 -3.35
C ALA A 99 51.92 -30.53 -4.10
N GLY A 100 51.79 -30.80 -5.40
CA GLY A 100 52.93 -30.83 -6.29
C GLY A 100 53.26 -29.38 -6.61
N GLU A 101 54.54 -29.03 -6.54
CA GLU A 101 55.03 -27.76 -7.11
C GLU A 101 54.44 -27.60 -8.51
N LEU A 102 53.70 -26.51 -8.71
CA LEU A 102 53.26 -26.13 -10.05
C LEU A 102 54.51 -25.97 -10.91
N PRO A 103 54.49 -26.41 -12.19
CA PRO A 103 55.56 -26.08 -13.12
C PRO A 103 55.82 -24.57 -13.11
N ALA A 104 57.07 -24.15 -13.21
CA ALA A 104 57.43 -22.73 -13.19
C ALA A 104 56.61 -21.94 -14.23
N GLY A 105 55.95 -20.86 -13.80
CA GLY A 105 55.09 -20.00 -14.64
C GLY A 105 53.61 -20.39 -14.73
N GLN A 106 53.12 -21.30 -13.86
CA GLN A 106 51.68 -21.61 -13.75
C GLN A 106 51.09 -21.14 -12.41
N VAL A 107 49.85 -20.64 -12.44
CA VAL A 107 49.06 -20.19 -11.29
C VAL A 107 47.79 -21.04 -11.17
N ARG A 108 47.24 -21.19 -9.96
CA ARG A 108 45.97 -21.89 -9.75
C ARG A 108 44.80 -20.97 -10.02
N MET A 109 43.83 -21.47 -10.78
CA MET A 109 42.61 -20.77 -11.10
C MET A 109 41.75 -20.54 -9.85
N PRO A 110 41.37 -19.29 -9.51
CA PRO A 110 40.43 -19.01 -8.43
C PRO A 110 39.00 -19.39 -8.82
N ASP A 111 38.12 -19.43 -7.83
CA ASP A 111 36.68 -19.46 -8.05
C ASP A 111 36.17 -18.02 -8.23
N LEU A 112 35.64 -17.72 -9.40
CA LEU A 112 35.11 -16.42 -9.80
C LEU A 112 33.59 -16.40 -9.77
N VAL A 113 32.95 -17.58 -9.74
CA VAL A 113 31.51 -17.71 -9.77
C VAL A 113 30.92 -17.07 -8.51
N GLY A 114 30.08 -16.06 -8.70
CA GLY A 114 29.44 -15.31 -7.61
C GLY A 114 30.17 -14.03 -7.22
N LEU A 115 31.33 -13.77 -7.82
CA LEU A 115 32.02 -12.49 -7.68
C LEU A 115 31.46 -11.45 -8.67
N GLU A 116 31.52 -10.19 -8.26
CA GLU A 116 31.33 -9.06 -9.16
C GLU A 116 32.50 -9.00 -10.16
N GLU A 117 32.21 -8.65 -11.42
CA GLU A 117 33.22 -8.56 -12.50
C GLU A 117 34.45 -7.75 -12.08
N SER A 118 34.24 -6.60 -11.42
CA SER A 118 35.30 -5.71 -10.94
C SER A 118 36.26 -6.41 -9.97
N THR A 119 35.71 -7.18 -9.03
CA THR A 119 36.47 -7.92 -8.02
C THR A 119 37.22 -9.09 -8.62
N ALA A 120 36.57 -9.85 -9.51
CA ALA A 120 37.17 -10.97 -10.22
C ALA A 120 38.31 -10.53 -11.14
N ARG A 121 38.14 -9.40 -11.83
CA ARG A 121 39.17 -8.81 -12.69
C ARG A 121 40.42 -8.47 -11.90
N SER A 122 40.28 -7.78 -10.77
CA SER A 122 41.42 -7.50 -9.88
C SER A 122 42.06 -8.77 -9.32
N ALA A 123 41.27 -9.79 -8.98
CA ALA A 123 41.81 -11.07 -8.50
C ALA A 123 42.70 -11.73 -9.57
N LEU A 124 42.21 -11.84 -10.81
CA LEU A 124 42.95 -12.42 -11.94
C LEU A 124 44.18 -11.60 -12.33
N GLU A 125 44.09 -10.27 -12.37
CA GLU A 125 45.22 -9.39 -12.69
C GLU A 125 46.39 -9.57 -11.71
N ASN A 126 46.10 -9.73 -10.42
CA ASN A 126 47.12 -10.00 -9.39
C ASN A 126 47.83 -11.35 -9.59
N MET A 127 47.24 -12.26 -10.36
CA MET A 127 47.79 -13.57 -10.72
C MET A 127 48.37 -13.60 -12.14
N GLY A 128 48.44 -12.46 -12.82
CA GLY A 128 48.91 -12.37 -14.20
C GLY A 128 47.95 -13.00 -15.22
N LEU A 129 46.69 -13.23 -14.88
CA LEU A 129 45.65 -13.75 -15.76
C LEU A 129 44.80 -12.61 -16.32
N ILE A 130 44.16 -12.82 -17.47
CA ILE A 130 43.37 -11.82 -18.17
C ILE A 130 41.89 -12.23 -18.12
N LEU A 131 41.01 -11.34 -17.65
CA LEU A 131 39.56 -11.56 -17.66
C LEU A 131 38.94 -10.99 -18.95
N GLU A 132 38.25 -11.83 -19.71
CA GLU A 132 37.45 -11.45 -20.87
C GLU A 132 35.97 -11.83 -20.65
N VAL A 133 35.06 -10.90 -20.94
CA VAL A 133 33.61 -11.12 -20.81
C VAL A 133 33.10 -11.67 -22.14
N GLU A 134 32.66 -12.92 -22.14
CA GLU A 134 32.16 -13.61 -23.33
C GLU A 134 30.71 -13.22 -23.65
N GLY A 135 29.92 -12.89 -22.62
CA GLY A 135 28.54 -12.45 -22.78
C GLY A 135 27.87 -12.11 -21.46
N GLU A 136 26.59 -11.77 -21.57
CA GLU A 136 25.70 -11.56 -20.44
C GLU A 136 24.38 -12.31 -20.63
N GLU A 137 23.81 -12.85 -19.55
CA GLU A 137 22.53 -13.57 -19.56
C GLU A 137 21.63 -13.17 -18.37
N PRO A 138 20.29 -13.18 -18.53
CA PRO A 138 19.39 -13.00 -17.39
C PRO A 138 19.57 -14.12 -16.35
N HIS A 139 19.67 -13.76 -15.07
CA HIS A 139 19.81 -14.73 -13.99
C HIS A 139 18.75 -14.49 -12.91
N PRO A 140 17.95 -15.51 -12.51
CA PRO A 140 16.78 -15.31 -11.66
C PRO A 140 17.10 -14.82 -10.24
N THR A 141 18.30 -15.07 -9.74
CA THR A 141 18.67 -14.80 -8.34
C THR A 141 19.90 -13.92 -8.17
N TRP A 142 20.67 -13.70 -9.24
CA TRP A 142 21.95 -12.99 -9.12
C TRP A 142 21.78 -11.57 -9.64
N PRO A 143 22.40 -10.58 -8.99
CA PRO A 143 22.33 -9.21 -9.49
C PRO A 143 23.11 -9.06 -10.79
N ALA A 144 22.91 -7.93 -11.47
CA ALA A 144 23.68 -7.61 -12.67
C ALA A 144 25.19 -7.56 -12.37
N PHE A 145 26.01 -7.88 -13.37
CA PHE A 145 27.49 -7.85 -13.33
C PHE A 145 28.15 -8.88 -12.39
N THR A 146 27.43 -9.93 -12.03
CA THR A 146 27.97 -11.07 -11.25
C THR A 146 28.32 -12.23 -12.18
N ILE A 147 29.49 -12.86 -12.01
CA ILE A 147 29.99 -13.92 -12.91
C ILE A 147 29.23 -15.24 -12.72
N THR A 148 28.36 -15.62 -13.66
CA THR A 148 27.57 -16.87 -13.57
C THR A 148 28.39 -18.10 -13.95
N GLU A 149 29.31 -17.95 -14.90
CA GLU A 149 30.15 -19.04 -15.40
C GLU A 149 31.59 -18.57 -15.66
N GLN A 150 32.54 -19.49 -15.47
CA GLN A 150 33.95 -19.32 -15.84
C GLN A 150 34.41 -20.47 -16.73
N SER A 151 35.12 -20.15 -17.81
CA SER A 151 35.63 -21.13 -18.80
C SER A 151 36.66 -22.10 -18.24
N ILE A 152 37.48 -21.67 -17.28
CA ILE A 152 38.50 -22.50 -16.62
C ILE A 152 38.05 -22.77 -15.19
N LEU A 153 37.85 -24.04 -14.83
CA LEU A 153 37.35 -24.43 -13.51
C LEU A 153 38.32 -24.06 -12.36
N PRO A 154 37.79 -23.76 -11.17
CA PRO A 154 38.61 -23.45 -10.00
C PRO A 154 39.58 -24.60 -9.66
N GLY A 155 40.79 -24.22 -9.24
CA GLY A 155 41.87 -25.14 -8.87
C GLY A 155 42.73 -25.66 -10.03
N ALA A 156 42.33 -25.43 -11.29
CA ALA A 156 43.11 -25.78 -12.47
C ALA A 156 44.46 -25.03 -12.51
N ALA A 157 45.50 -25.66 -13.04
CA ALA A 157 46.79 -25.02 -13.26
C ALA A 157 46.79 -24.32 -14.63
N VAL A 158 47.05 -23.02 -14.63
CA VAL A 158 46.90 -22.15 -15.80
C VAL A 158 48.20 -21.36 -15.98
N ALA A 159 48.68 -21.23 -17.22
CA ALA A 159 49.86 -20.42 -17.50
C ALA A 159 49.57 -18.92 -17.25
N GLU A 160 50.55 -18.18 -16.72
CA GLU A 160 50.46 -16.72 -16.67
C GLU A 160 50.18 -16.14 -18.08
N GLY A 161 49.36 -15.11 -18.14
CA GLY A 161 48.90 -14.47 -19.37
C GLY A 161 47.72 -15.18 -20.05
N SER A 162 47.21 -16.28 -19.49
CA SER A 162 46.02 -16.94 -20.06
C SER A 162 44.77 -16.08 -19.93
N VAL A 163 43.91 -16.17 -20.94
CA VAL A 163 42.61 -15.50 -20.96
C VAL A 163 41.56 -16.42 -20.32
N VAL A 164 40.81 -15.86 -19.38
CA VAL A 164 39.66 -16.49 -18.74
C VAL A 164 38.41 -15.81 -19.26
N ASN A 165 37.64 -16.54 -20.06
CA ASN A 165 36.30 -16.11 -20.47
C ASN A 165 35.32 -16.32 -19.32
N VAL A 166 34.46 -15.32 -19.09
CA VAL A 166 33.37 -15.36 -18.09
C VAL A 166 32.04 -14.93 -18.69
N MET A 167 30.94 -15.48 -18.16
CA MET A 167 29.56 -15.04 -18.43
C MET A 167 29.08 -14.18 -17.26
N LEU A 168 28.40 -13.06 -17.54
CA LEU A 168 27.85 -12.19 -16.50
C LEU A 168 26.32 -12.31 -16.40
N SER A 169 25.80 -12.14 -15.20
CA SER A 169 24.37 -11.97 -14.96
C SER A 169 23.91 -10.56 -15.40
N GLN A 170 22.75 -10.46 -16.04
CA GLN A 170 22.02 -9.21 -16.29
C GLN A 170 21.06 -8.84 -15.16
N GLY A 171 20.95 -9.67 -14.13
CA GLY A 171 19.91 -9.56 -13.11
C GLY A 171 18.68 -10.42 -13.43
N PRO A 172 17.67 -10.41 -12.53
CA PRO A 172 16.39 -11.06 -12.77
C PRO A 172 15.71 -10.56 -14.05
N PRO A 173 14.97 -11.41 -14.77
CA PRO A 173 14.25 -10.98 -15.96
C PRO A 173 13.25 -9.86 -15.61
N LEU A 174 13.32 -8.77 -16.37
CA LEU A 174 12.45 -7.61 -16.18
C LEU A 174 11.27 -7.66 -17.15
N ILE A 175 10.14 -7.17 -16.65
CA ILE A 175 8.86 -7.10 -17.33
C ILE A 175 8.50 -5.62 -17.47
N GLU A 176 8.12 -5.22 -18.68
CA GLU A 176 7.62 -3.87 -18.92
C GLU A 176 6.18 -3.74 -18.44
N VAL A 177 5.92 -2.76 -17.58
CA VAL A 177 4.59 -2.50 -17.03
C VAL A 177 3.71 -1.83 -18.09
N PRO A 178 2.56 -2.40 -18.49
CA PRO A 178 1.68 -1.80 -19.50
C PRO A 178 1.00 -0.54 -18.96
N ASP A 179 0.59 0.38 -19.86
CA ASP A 179 -0.26 1.52 -19.49
C ASP A 179 -1.72 1.07 -19.30
N ALA A 180 -2.14 0.98 -18.05
CA ALA A 180 -3.51 0.64 -17.69
C ALA A 180 -4.43 1.87 -17.56
N ARG A 181 -3.88 3.08 -17.61
CA ARG A 181 -4.66 4.31 -17.37
C ARG A 181 -5.67 4.52 -18.50
N GLY A 182 -6.87 4.94 -18.14
CA GLY A 182 -7.99 5.10 -19.08
C GLY A 182 -8.68 3.79 -19.47
N MET A 183 -8.15 2.62 -19.09
CA MET A 183 -8.79 1.33 -19.33
C MET A 183 -9.86 1.02 -18.28
N ARG A 184 -10.78 0.11 -18.61
CA ARG A 184 -11.65 -0.54 -17.62
C ARG A 184 -10.79 -1.38 -16.68
N TYR A 185 -11.11 -1.35 -15.39
CA TYR A 185 -10.35 -2.11 -14.37
C TYR A 185 -10.22 -3.59 -14.74
N GLU A 186 -11.30 -4.21 -15.21
CA GLU A 186 -11.33 -5.64 -15.54
C GLU A 186 -10.40 -5.98 -16.72
N GLU A 187 -10.28 -5.08 -17.70
CA GLU A 187 -9.39 -5.23 -18.85
C GLU A 187 -7.93 -5.03 -18.43
N ALA A 188 -7.66 -3.98 -17.64
CA ALA A 188 -6.34 -3.69 -17.10
C ALA A 188 -5.81 -4.82 -16.22
N GLU A 189 -6.65 -5.38 -15.35
CA GLU A 189 -6.31 -6.48 -14.46
C GLU A 189 -5.87 -7.71 -15.25
N GLN A 190 -6.66 -8.10 -16.27
CA GLN A 190 -6.33 -9.23 -17.14
C GLN A 190 -5.00 -9.02 -17.88
N GLN A 191 -4.79 -7.82 -18.43
CA GLN A 191 -3.56 -7.50 -19.15
C GLN A 191 -2.33 -7.59 -18.23
N ILE A 192 -2.40 -7.00 -17.04
CA ILE A 192 -1.28 -7.00 -16.08
C ILE A 192 -1.00 -8.42 -15.55
N GLN A 193 -2.04 -9.17 -15.17
CA GLN A 193 -1.88 -10.53 -14.66
C GLN A 193 -1.31 -11.50 -15.71
N SER A 194 -1.56 -11.26 -17.00
CA SER A 194 -0.97 -12.06 -18.09
C SER A 194 0.56 -11.99 -18.16
N LEU A 195 1.16 -10.97 -17.53
CA LEU A 195 2.60 -10.75 -17.44
C LEU A 195 3.20 -11.26 -16.11
N ASP A 196 2.51 -12.15 -15.38
CA ASP A 196 2.93 -12.62 -14.04
C ASP A 196 3.12 -11.47 -13.03
N LEU A 197 2.46 -10.33 -13.23
CA LEU A 197 2.41 -9.21 -12.27
C LEU A 197 1.16 -9.34 -11.38
N VAL A 198 1.22 -8.76 -10.18
CA VAL A 198 0.12 -8.81 -9.20
C VAL A 198 -0.61 -7.47 -9.20
N VAL A 199 -1.94 -7.47 -9.17
CA VAL A 199 -2.75 -6.23 -9.18
C VAL A 199 -3.35 -5.98 -7.81
N GLN A 200 -3.32 -4.73 -7.35
CA GLN A 200 -4.09 -4.26 -6.21
C GLN A 200 -4.96 -3.06 -6.61
N LYS A 201 -6.27 -3.17 -6.35
CA LYS A 201 -7.27 -2.14 -6.65
C LYS A 201 -7.52 -1.23 -5.45
N TYR A 202 -7.54 0.08 -5.71
CA TYR A 202 -8.14 1.09 -4.86
C TYR A 202 -9.20 1.86 -5.65
N GLU A 203 -10.15 2.47 -4.96
CA GLU A 203 -11.14 3.36 -5.57
C GLU A 203 -10.98 4.76 -4.98
N ASP A 204 -11.09 5.78 -5.82
CA ASP A 204 -11.07 7.18 -5.40
C ASP A 204 -12.02 8.02 -6.26
N TRP A 205 -12.45 9.15 -5.70
CA TRP A 205 -13.24 10.14 -6.42
C TRP A 205 -12.46 10.65 -7.63
N SER A 206 -13.13 10.71 -8.77
CA SER A 206 -12.59 11.31 -9.97
C SER A 206 -13.72 11.78 -10.88
N THR A 207 -13.43 12.73 -11.75
CA THR A 207 -14.34 13.15 -12.83
C THR A 207 -14.42 12.14 -13.96
N GLU A 208 -13.53 11.15 -14.00
CA GLU A 208 -13.53 10.06 -14.97
C GLU A 208 -14.70 9.11 -14.77
N THR A 209 -15.03 8.35 -15.81
CA THR A 209 -16.12 7.36 -15.76
C THR A 209 -15.89 6.34 -14.64
N PRO A 210 -16.90 6.03 -13.80
CA PRO A 210 -16.78 5.00 -12.78
C PRO A 210 -16.26 3.67 -13.36
N GLY A 211 -15.31 3.04 -12.68
CA GLY A 211 -14.69 1.78 -13.08
C GLY A 211 -13.51 1.91 -14.05
N VAL A 212 -13.11 3.13 -14.43
CA VAL A 212 -11.91 3.38 -15.24
C VAL A 212 -10.69 3.62 -14.35
N VAL A 213 -9.54 3.08 -14.72
CA VAL A 213 -8.27 3.30 -14.03
C VAL A 213 -7.79 4.74 -14.28
N VAL A 214 -7.57 5.48 -13.20
CA VAL A 214 -7.12 6.89 -13.25
C VAL A 214 -5.65 7.05 -12.88
N LEU A 215 -5.12 6.14 -12.07
CA LEU A 215 -3.73 6.14 -11.65
C LEU A 215 -3.19 4.72 -11.56
N GLN A 216 -1.91 4.57 -11.86
CA GLN A 216 -1.17 3.33 -11.79
C GLN A 216 0.20 3.57 -11.16
N ASP A 217 0.65 2.63 -10.32
CA ASP A 217 2.01 2.58 -9.79
C ASP A 217 2.46 1.11 -9.72
N PRO A 218 3.63 0.72 -10.25
CA PRO A 218 4.65 1.52 -10.95
C PRO A 218 4.13 2.20 -12.24
N PRO A 219 4.76 3.29 -12.72
CA PRO A 219 4.29 4.00 -13.90
C PRO A 219 4.41 3.13 -15.16
N PRO A 220 3.62 3.43 -16.21
CA PRO A 220 3.70 2.73 -17.49
C PRO A 220 5.11 2.72 -18.09
N ASN A 221 5.43 1.64 -18.80
CA ASN A 221 6.71 1.35 -19.45
C ASN A 221 7.90 1.24 -18.48
N SER A 222 7.65 1.17 -17.17
CA SER A 222 8.70 0.85 -16.21
C SER A 222 9.07 -0.63 -16.29
N LEU A 223 10.33 -0.95 -15.99
CA LEU A 223 10.83 -2.32 -15.95
C LEU A 223 10.82 -2.83 -14.51
N VAL A 224 10.11 -3.92 -14.26
CA VAL A 224 9.94 -4.49 -12.92
C VAL A 224 10.20 -5.99 -12.92
N ALA A 225 10.55 -6.55 -11.76
CA ALA A 225 10.64 -8.00 -11.64
C ALA A 225 9.25 -8.65 -11.77
N ASN A 226 9.21 -9.93 -12.11
CA ASN A 226 7.96 -10.68 -12.05
C ASN A 226 7.33 -10.64 -10.65
N ARG A 227 6.01 -10.81 -10.59
CA ARG A 227 5.21 -10.76 -9.36
C ARG A 227 5.27 -9.43 -8.61
N THR A 228 5.79 -8.38 -9.24
CA THR A 228 5.72 -7.01 -8.70
C THR A 228 4.26 -6.60 -8.56
N LEU A 229 3.95 -5.90 -7.48
CA LEU A 229 2.64 -5.33 -7.19
C LEU A 229 2.41 -4.07 -8.02
N VAL A 230 1.39 -4.09 -8.88
CA VAL A 230 0.87 -2.94 -9.62
C VAL A 230 -0.40 -2.48 -8.93
N THR A 231 -0.32 -1.29 -8.34
CA THR A 231 -1.46 -0.61 -7.72
C THR A 231 -2.22 0.18 -8.77
N LEU A 232 -3.53 -0.06 -8.88
CA LEU A 232 -4.45 0.69 -9.74
C LEU A 232 -5.44 1.47 -8.88
N VAL A 233 -5.54 2.78 -9.11
CA VAL A 233 -6.62 3.60 -8.57
C VAL A 233 -7.70 3.70 -9.63
N VAL A 234 -8.91 3.34 -9.27
CA VAL A 234 -10.08 3.28 -10.15
C VAL A 234 -11.05 4.40 -9.77
N SER A 235 -11.59 5.10 -10.77
CA SER A 235 -12.59 6.13 -10.55
C SER A 235 -13.84 5.54 -9.89
N SER A 236 -14.27 6.11 -8.77
CA SER A 236 -15.62 5.93 -8.22
C SER A 236 -16.65 6.87 -8.89
N GLY A 237 -16.18 7.80 -9.72
CA GLY A 237 -16.97 8.86 -10.36
C GLY A 237 -17.29 10.05 -9.45
N ALA A 238 -17.93 11.05 -10.06
CA ALA A 238 -18.34 12.30 -9.41
C ALA A 238 -19.48 12.14 -8.40
N ARG A 239 -20.21 11.02 -8.45
CA ARG A 239 -21.33 10.70 -7.57
C ARG A 239 -20.85 9.86 -6.39
N SER A 240 -20.94 10.43 -5.20
CA SER A 240 -20.58 9.79 -3.94
C SER A 240 -21.83 9.24 -3.24
N PRO A 241 -21.92 7.92 -2.98
CA PRO A 241 -23.00 7.36 -2.18
C PRO A 241 -22.86 7.79 -0.71
N VAL A 242 -24.00 8.06 -0.06
CA VAL A 242 -24.05 8.43 1.37
C VAL A 242 -24.84 7.38 2.13
N GLY A 243 -26.12 7.18 1.79
CA GLY A 243 -27.01 6.27 2.50
C GLY A 243 -27.37 6.74 3.90
N ALA A 244 -27.55 8.05 4.10
CA ALA A 244 -27.96 8.62 5.39
C ALA A 244 -29.49 8.66 5.52
N ASN A 245 -29.99 8.63 6.74
CA ASN A 245 -31.41 8.71 7.09
C ASN A 245 -31.65 9.89 8.05
N LEU A 246 -32.52 10.81 7.63
CA LEU A 246 -32.93 12.00 8.37
C LEU A 246 -34.37 11.82 8.85
N GLY A 247 -34.53 11.80 10.17
CA GLY A 247 -35.81 11.70 10.87
C GLY A 247 -36.58 10.39 10.61
N GLY A 248 -35.95 9.34 10.08
CA GLY A 248 -36.63 8.11 9.69
C GLY A 248 -37.50 8.23 8.43
N GLN A 249 -37.46 9.37 7.72
CA GLN A 249 -38.40 9.69 6.64
C GLN A 249 -37.74 10.14 5.35
N ILE A 250 -36.58 10.79 5.40
CA ILE A 250 -35.86 11.27 4.20
C ILE A 250 -34.48 10.64 4.18
N ALA A 251 -34.13 9.98 3.08
CA ALA A 251 -32.81 9.43 2.84
C ALA A 251 -31.99 10.33 1.93
N LEU A 252 -30.71 10.56 2.27
CA LEU A 252 -29.69 11.02 1.32
C LEU A 252 -29.01 9.79 0.71
N ASN A 253 -29.40 9.40 -0.50
CA ASN A 253 -28.82 8.24 -1.15
C ASN A 253 -27.40 8.54 -1.66
N ALA A 254 -27.22 9.68 -2.29
CA ALA A 254 -25.94 10.13 -2.84
C ALA A 254 -25.92 11.65 -3.03
N TYR A 255 -24.73 12.20 -3.25
CA TYR A 255 -24.56 13.53 -3.84
C TYR A 255 -23.57 13.44 -5.01
N GLU A 256 -23.61 14.42 -5.90
CA GLU A 256 -22.70 14.53 -7.04
C GLU A 256 -21.98 15.87 -7.00
N LEU A 257 -20.64 15.81 -7.05
CA LEU A 257 -19.73 16.95 -7.12
C LEU A 257 -18.83 16.78 -8.35
N PRO A 258 -18.90 17.68 -9.34
CA PRO A 258 -18.12 17.56 -10.57
C PRO A 258 -16.67 18.02 -10.40
N ARG A 259 -16.32 18.68 -9.28
CA ARG A 259 -14.96 19.11 -8.97
C ARG A 259 -14.79 19.26 -7.46
N LEU A 260 -13.54 19.18 -6.98
CA LEU A 260 -13.19 19.39 -5.57
C LEU A 260 -12.30 20.62 -5.35
N GLN A 261 -11.85 21.28 -6.43
CA GLN A 261 -11.03 22.49 -6.37
C GLN A 261 -11.76 23.68 -7.01
N TYR A 262 -11.73 24.82 -6.33
CA TYR A 262 -12.49 26.02 -6.66
C TYR A 262 -11.67 27.29 -6.40
N ARG A 263 -12.11 28.41 -6.96
CA ARG A 263 -11.57 29.75 -6.65
C ARG A 263 -12.59 30.65 -5.96
N PRO A 264 -12.15 31.67 -5.19
CA PRO A 264 -13.04 32.69 -4.65
C PRO A 264 -13.88 33.36 -5.76
N GLY A 265 -15.17 33.58 -5.52
CA GLY A 265 -16.12 34.13 -6.49
C GLY A 265 -16.77 33.11 -7.42
N GLU A 266 -16.35 31.84 -7.40
CA GLU A 266 -17.02 30.76 -8.11
C GLU A 266 -18.21 30.20 -7.31
N ALA A 267 -18.89 29.18 -7.85
CA ALA A 267 -19.91 28.41 -7.14
C ALA A 267 -19.60 26.91 -7.17
N VAL A 268 -19.94 26.24 -6.07
CA VAL A 268 -19.98 24.79 -5.93
C VAL A 268 -21.28 24.28 -6.52
N SER A 269 -21.18 23.66 -7.70
CA SER A 269 -22.28 22.89 -8.29
C SER A 269 -22.40 21.57 -7.56
N ILE A 270 -23.50 21.35 -6.84
CA ILE A 270 -23.77 20.11 -6.11
C ILE A 270 -25.17 19.61 -6.44
N THR A 271 -25.34 18.31 -6.63
CA THR A 271 -26.65 17.69 -6.83
C THR A 271 -26.88 16.62 -5.78
N PHE A 272 -28.01 16.70 -5.08
CA PHE A 272 -28.40 15.68 -4.12
C PHE A 272 -29.39 14.69 -4.73
N PHE A 273 -29.33 13.45 -4.26
CA PHE A 273 -30.25 12.38 -4.62
C PHE A 273 -30.99 11.93 -3.36
N TRP A 274 -32.13 12.54 -3.12
CA TRP A 274 -32.97 12.24 -1.97
C TRP A 274 -33.99 11.15 -2.27
N GLN A 275 -34.48 10.49 -1.23
CA GLN A 275 -35.61 9.57 -1.35
C GLN A 275 -36.47 9.59 -0.10
N ALA A 276 -37.79 9.56 -0.24
CA ALA A 276 -38.68 9.34 0.90
C ALA A 276 -38.68 7.86 1.33
N ILE A 277 -38.33 7.60 2.58
CA ILE A 277 -38.42 6.28 3.23
C ILE A 277 -39.85 6.05 3.73
N THR A 278 -40.42 7.08 4.34
CA THR A 278 -41.82 7.17 4.75
C THR A 278 -42.35 8.53 4.28
N PRO A 279 -43.69 8.72 4.16
CA PRO A 279 -44.23 10.02 3.78
C PRO A 279 -43.79 11.10 4.77
N PRO A 280 -43.06 12.15 4.35
CA PRO A 280 -42.58 13.17 5.26
C PRO A 280 -43.73 13.91 5.94
N ALA A 281 -43.61 14.11 7.26
CA ALA A 281 -44.71 14.65 8.06
C ALA A 281 -45.00 16.14 7.79
N ASP A 282 -43.99 16.90 7.41
CA ASP A 282 -44.06 18.34 7.15
C ASP A 282 -43.36 18.70 5.83
N ASN A 283 -43.47 19.99 5.48
CA ASN A 283 -42.59 20.63 4.51
C ASN A 283 -41.30 21.09 5.19
N TYR A 284 -40.19 20.48 4.80
CA TYR A 284 -38.86 20.80 5.28
C TYR A 284 -38.08 21.56 4.21
N ASP A 285 -37.33 22.55 4.65
CA ASP A 285 -36.35 23.25 3.84
C ASP A 285 -34.98 22.59 4.03
N LEU A 286 -34.25 22.50 2.92
CA LEU A 286 -32.86 22.09 2.90
C LEU A 286 -32.00 23.28 3.34
N PHE A 287 -30.99 23.04 4.16
CA PHE A 287 -29.86 23.96 4.30
C PHE A 287 -28.58 23.32 3.76
N ILE A 288 -27.80 24.09 3.00
CA ILE A 288 -26.50 23.69 2.46
C ILE A 288 -25.50 24.73 2.93
N ARG A 289 -24.44 24.30 3.61
CA ARG A 289 -23.41 25.20 4.16
C ARG A 289 -22.06 24.86 3.61
N LEU A 290 -21.30 25.89 3.28
CA LEU A 290 -19.86 25.82 3.17
C LEU A 290 -19.27 26.31 4.48
N THR A 291 -18.52 25.47 5.19
CA THR A 291 -17.92 25.82 6.48
C THR A 291 -16.42 25.66 6.47
N THR A 292 -15.73 26.35 7.37
CA THR A 292 -14.36 25.99 7.74
C THR A 292 -14.36 24.66 8.51
N PRO A 293 -13.22 23.95 8.64
CA PRO A 293 -13.13 22.74 9.45
C PRO A 293 -13.49 22.95 10.93
N GLU A 294 -13.36 24.18 11.43
CA GLU A 294 -13.75 24.58 12.79
C GLU A 294 -15.27 24.87 12.91
N GLY A 295 -16.04 24.73 11.83
CA GLY A 295 -17.49 24.96 11.80
C GLY A 295 -17.92 26.39 11.49
N GLY A 296 -17.01 27.29 11.13
CA GLY A 296 -17.34 28.67 10.75
C GLY A 296 -18.07 28.72 9.41
N ILE A 297 -19.27 29.30 9.35
CA ILE A 297 -20.07 29.38 8.11
C ILE A 297 -19.50 30.45 7.17
N VAL A 298 -19.20 30.05 5.94
CA VAL A 298 -18.68 30.91 4.86
C VAL A 298 -19.77 31.27 3.86
N SER A 299 -20.64 30.29 3.55
CA SER A 299 -21.74 30.44 2.62
C SER A 299 -22.87 29.50 3.01
N GLU A 300 -24.11 29.91 2.76
CA GLU A 300 -25.29 29.13 3.11
C GLU A 300 -26.39 29.33 2.05
N ILE A 301 -27.09 28.25 1.74
CA ILE A 301 -28.37 28.25 1.02
C ILE A 301 -29.39 27.59 1.93
N GLU A 302 -30.54 28.25 2.13
CA GLU A 302 -31.74 27.63 2.67
C GLU A 302 -32.83 27.70 1.60
N SER A 303 -33.41 26.56 1.24
CA SER A 303 -34.43 26.48 0.19
C SER A 303 -35.22 25.18 0.30
N PRO A 304 -36.54 25.17 0.01
CA PRO A 304 -37.25 23.92 -0.22
C PRO A 304 -36.63 23.14 -1.40
N PRO A 305 -36.72 21.80 -1.42
CA PRO A 305 -36.16 21.00 -2.51
C PRO A 305 -36.66 21.43 -3.88
N GLN A 306 -35.75 21.44 -4.86
CA GLN A 306 -35.95 21.95 -6.21
C GLN A 306 -36.51 23.39 -6.26
N ASN A 307 -36.14 24.23 -5.30
CA ASN A 307 -36.67 25.60 -5.14
C ASN A 307 -38.20 25.63 -5.02
N GLY A 308 -38.77 24.63 -4.35
CA GLY A 308 -40.19 24.57 -4.01
C GLY A 308 -41.06 23.82 -5.01
N SER A 309 -40.52 23.32 -6.13
CA SER A 309 -41.28 22.46 -7.04
C SER A 309 -41.46 21.03 -6.53
N ALA A 310 -40.70 20.64 -5.50
CA ALA A 310 -40.76 19.31 -4.87
C ALA A 310 -40.86 19.43 -3.35
N LEU A 311 -41.99 19.96 -2.86
CA LEU A 311 -42.29 20.04 -1.42
C LEU A 311 -42.20 18.66 -0.77
N THR A 312 -41.54 18.55 0.39
CA THR A 312 -41.26 17.23 1.01
C THR A 312 -42.53 16.49 1.42
N SER A 313 -43.62 17.18 1.78
CA SER A 313 -44.89 16.54 2.09
C SER A 313 -45.51 15.79 0.90
N ASP A 314 -45.11 16.15 -0.32
CA ASP A 314 -45.67 15.60 -1.56
C ASP A 314 -44.85 14.41 -2.09
N TRP A 315 -43.73 14.08 -1.43
CA TRP A 315 -42.85 13.00 -1.86
C TRP A 315 -43.50 11.63 -1.66
N GLN A 316 -43.45 10.80 -2.69
CA GLN A 316 -43.91 9.42 -2.62
C GLN A 316 -42.80 8.51 -2.08
N VAL A 317 -43.17 7.52 -1.27
CA VAL A 317 -42.21 6.53 -0.76
C VAL A 317 -41.48 5.85 -1.91
N GLY A 318 -40.15 5.82 -1.84
CA GLY A 318 -39.28 5.26 -2.87
C GLY A 318 -39.01 6.19 -4.06
N GLN A 319 -39.69 7.34 -4.16
CA GLN A 319 -39.41 8.34 -5.20
C GLN A 319 -38.03 8.97 -4.99
N THR A 320 -37.20 8.95 -6.03
CA THR A 320 -35.92 9.67 -6.03
C THR A 320 -36.13 11.10 -6.46
N ILE A 321 -35.64 12.05 -5.67
CA ILE A 321 -35.63 13.48 -5.98
C ILE A 321 -34.19 13.89 -6.32
N ILE A 322 -34.01 14.39 -7.53
CA ILE A 322 -32.74 14.94 -8.01
C ILE A 322 -32.76 16.44 -7.78
N ASP A 323 -31.85 16.94 -6.96
CA ASP A 323 -31.98 18.27 -6.36
C ASP A 323 -30.66 19.08 -6.52
N PRO A 324 -30.53 19.85 -7.62
CA PRO A 324 -29.30 20.56 -7.96
C PRO A 324 -29.23 21.99 -7.37
N TYR A 325 -28.03 22.38 -6.91
CA TYR A 325 -27.74 23.69 -6.33
C TYR A 325 -26.40 24.27 -6.79
N GLN A 326 -26.29 25.61 -6.70
CA GLN A 326 -25.07 26.37 -6.92
C GLN A 326 -24.73 27.14 -5.65
N LEU A 327 -23.89 26.57 -4.79
CA LEU A 327 -23.48 27.18 -3.52
C LEU A 327 -22.35 28.19 -3.76
N PRO A 328 -22.58 29.50 -3.62
CA PRO A 328 -21.59 30.51 -3.97
C PRO A 328 -20.40 30.50 -3.00
N ILE A 329 -19.20 30.75 -3.51
CA ILE A 329 -17.99 30.97 -2.72
C ILE A 329 -17.72 32.48 -2.75
N PRO A 330 -17.81 33.18 -1.61
CA PRO A 330 -17.52 34.62 -1.56
C PRO A 330 -16.15 34.98 -2.15
N GLN A 331 -16.04 36.14 -2.79
CA GLN A 331 -14.75 36.63 -3.32
C GLN A 331 -13.71 36.90 -2.20
N THR A 332 -14.19 37.07 -0.97
CA THR A 332 -13.36 37.27 0.23
C THR A 332 -12.86 35.97 0.86
N THR A 333 -13.27 34.81 0.33
CA THR A 333 -12.87 33.50 0.86
C THR A 333 -11.37 33.29 0.69
N VAL A 334 -10.70 32.90 1.78
CA VAL A 334 -9.26 32.64 1.79
C VAL A 334 -8.99 31.23 1.25
N ALA A 335 -7.82 31.02 0.64
CA ALA A 335 -7.42 29.68 0.22
C ALA A 335 -7.30 28.72 1.41
N GLY A 336 -7.80 27.50 1.26
CA GLY A 336 -7.85 26.49 2.32
C GLY A 336 -8.87 25.39 2.04
N ASP A 337 -8.99 24.47 3.00
CA ASP A 337 -9.97 23.39 2.99
C ASP A 337 -11.29 23.87 3.60
N TYR A 338 -12.41 23.47 3.00
CA TYR A 338 -13.76 23.81 3.45
C TYR A 338 -14.68 22.60 3.34
N GLU A 339 -15.62 22.48 4.26
CA GLU A 339 -16.54 21.35 4.32
C GLU A 339 -17.91 21.75 3.78
N ILE A 340 -18.51 20.86 2.99
CA ILE A 340 -19.91 20.96 2.58
C ILE A 340 -20.75 20.21 3.59
N ARG A 341 -21.68 20.91 4.22
CA ARG A 341 -22.64 20.37 5.18
C ARG A 341 -24.06 20.50 4.67
N VAL A 342 -24.91 19.53 4.97
CA VAL A 342 -26.31 19.52 4.53
C VAL A 342 -27.24 18.98 5.60
N GLY A 343 -28.47 19.49 5.66
CA GLY A 343 -29.53 18.89 6.46
C GLY A 343 -30.88 19.49 6.13
N PHE A 344 -31.90 19.03 6.85
CA PHE A 344 -33.27 19.53 6.72
C PHE A 344 -33.71 20.22 8.00
N PHE A 345 -34.62 21.18 7.88
CA PHE A 345 -35.31 21.78 9.01
C PHE A 345 -36.73 22.15 8.65
N ASN A 346 -37.60 22.20 9.66
CA ASN A 346 -38.95 22.70 9.46
C ASN A 346 -38.92 24.23 9.57
N PRO A 347 -39.28 24.98 8.50
CA PRO A 347 -39.18 26.44 8.49
C PRO A 347 -40.25 27.11 9.37
N ALA A 348 -41.35 26.44 9.71
CA ALA A 348 -42.39 26.98 10.59
C ALA A 348 -41.98 26.93 12.07
N THR A 349 -41.26 25.89 12.48
CA THR A 349 -40.83 25.70 13.88
C THR A 349 -39.35 26.02 14.10
N ASN A 350 -38.58 26.19 13.03
CA ASN A 350 -37.13 26.33 13.03
C ASN A 350 -36.41 25.16 13.72
N THR A 351 -36.97 23.95 13.63
CA THR A 351 -36.39 22.74 14.23
C THR A 351 -35.68 21.90 13.18
N ARG A 352 -34.45 21.47 13.47
CA ARG A 352 -33.66 20.58 12.61
C ARG A 352 -34.26 19.18 12.58
N LEU A 353 -34.27 18.55 11.41
CA LEU A 353 -34.62 17.14 11.26
C LEU A 353 -33.40 16.31 11.71
N PRO A 354 -33.54 15.43 12.71
CA PRO A 354 -32.39 14.74 13.29
C PRO A 354 -31.79 13.74 12.30
N ILE A 355 -30.47 13.58 12.33
CA ILE A 355 -29.80 12.49 11.60
C ILE A 355 -29.95 11.21 12.42
N THR A 356 -30.75 10.28 11.92
CA THR A 356 -30.97 8.97 12.57
C THR A 356 -29.92 7.94 12.19
N GLU A 357 -29.41 8.01 10.96
CA GLU A 357 -28.28 7.21 10.48
C GLU A 357 -27.42 8.09 9.55
N ALA A 358 -26.11 8.14 9.75
CA ALA A 358 -25.22 8.98 8.94
C ALA A 358 -24.73 8.29 7.65
N GLY A 359 -24.91 6.97 7.54
CA GLY A 359 -24.41 6.19 6.41
C GLY A 359 -22.89 6.27 6.29
N ARG A 360 -22.40 6.68 5.12
CA ARG A 360 -20.97 6.91 4.83
C ARG A 360 -20.49 8.33 5.16
N ALA A 361 -21.39 9.22 5.57
CA ALA A 361 -21.05 10.57 6.01
C ALA A 361 -20.84 10.63 7.53
N GLU A 362 -20.28 11.72 8.00
CA GLU A 362 -20.29 12.07 9.43
C GLU A 362 -21.50 12.96 9.73
N ALA A 363 -22.04 12.86 10.94
CA ALA A 363 -23.14 13.70 11.40
C ALA A 363 -22.70 14.54 12.59
N ASP A 364 -23.18 15.78 12.69
CA ASP A 364 -23.00 16.61 13.88
C ASP A 364 -24.26 16.64 14.76
N ASP A 365 -24.08 17.10 16.00
CA ASP A 365 -25.16 17.27 16.97
C ASP A 365 -26.17 18.37 16.56
N LEU A 366 -25.89 19.11 15.48
CA LEU A 366 -26.74 20.17 14.94
C LEU A 366 -27.67 19.67 13.82
N GLY A 367 -27.71 18.35 13.58
CA GLY A 367 -28.60 17.75 12.60
C GLY A 367 -28.11 17.93 11.16
N SER A 368 -26.80 18.06 10.95
CA SER A 368 -26.20 18.15 9.61
C SER A 368 -25.25 16.99 9.32
N LEU A 369 -25.17 16.64 8.04
CA LEU A 369 -24.22 15.68 7.49
C LEU A 369 -23.02 16.42 6.89
N VAL A 370 -21.81 15.99 7.24
CA VAL A 370 -20.56 16.42 6.59
C VAL A 370 -20.33 15.55 5.37
N LEU A 371 -20.41 16.12 4.17
CA LEU A 371 -20.38 15.35 2.93
C LEU A 371 -18.99 15.22 2.35
N ARG A 372 -18.32 16.35 2.15
CA ARG A 372 -17.02 16.39 1.46
C ARG A 372 -16.27 17.65 1.80
N THR A 373 -14.95 17.52 1.88
CA THR A 373 -14.02 18.65 1.87
C THR A 373 -13.72 19.06 0.43
N ILE A 374 -13.78 20.36 0.16
CA ILE A 374 -13.32 20.99 -1.07
C ILE A 374 -12.15 21.92 -0.76
N GLN A 375 -11.32 22.18 -1.76
CA GLN A 375 -10.23 23.13 -1.68
C GLN A 375 -10.58 24.42 -2.43
N VAL A 376 -10.41 25.54 -1.74
CA VAL A 376 -10.37 26.86 -2.37
C VAL A 376 -8.91 27.23 -2.60
N VAL A 377 -8.53 27.44 -3.86
CA VAL A 377 -7.18 27.82 -4.29
C VAL A 377 -7.17 29.26 -4.81
N ARG A 378 -5.98 29.87 -4.85
CA ARG A 378 -5.81 31.25 -5.34
C ARG A 378 -6.02 31.40 -6.85
#